data_AF-A0A922D1R2-F1
#
_entry.id   AF-A0A922D1R2-F1
#
_cell.length_a   1.000
_cell.length_b   1.000
_cell.length_c   1.000
_cell.angle_alpha   90.00
_cell.angle_beta   90.00
_cell.angle_gamma   90.00
#
_symmetry.space_group_name_H-M   'P 1'
#
loop_
_entity.id
_entity.type
_entity.pdbx_description
1 polymer ?
#
loop_
_entity_poly.entity_id
_entity_poly.type
_entity_poly.pdbx_seq_one_letter_code
_entity_poly.pdbx_strand_id
1 'polypeptide(L)'
;MSNVYFIQVLTTILDKQNVEGFATIILRLAEKSGGKMSQEQRLLSYQWLEYIAMYANQAVSNPAFAKNFLQDINRALEKNTYLTGHYLTVTDVAAYYVLYPIIEHLTVSEREPFINTCRWLKHIQAQPKVCKTKPPLPLKTIALSVLAPAVH
;
A
#
# COMPACT_ATOMS: atom_id res chain seq x y z
N MET A 1 24.75 -17.24 18.21
CA MET A 1 23.44 -17.13 18.89
C MET A 1 22.48 -16.50 17.91
N SER A 2 21.58 -17.30 17.34
CA SER A 2 20.66 -16.87 16.30
C SER A 2 19.55 -16.02 16.94
N ASN A 3 19.51 -14.73 16.61
CA ASN A 3 18.37 -13.87 16.96
C ASN A 3 17.17 -14.39 16.18
N VAL A 4 16.29 -15.13 16.86
CA VAL A 4 14.94 -15.42 16.38
C VAL A 4 14.19 -14.10 16.43
N TYR A 5 14.01 -13.45 15.28
CA TYR A 5 13.14 -12.29 15.17
C TYR A 5 11.70 -12.76 15.45
N PHE A 6 11.25 -12.61 16.69
CA PHE A 6 9.83 -12.68 17.01
C PHE A 6 9.15 -11.58 16.20
N ILE A 7 8.36 -11.96 15.19
CA ILE A 7 7.40 -11.05 14.58
C ILE A 7 6.42 -10.71 15.70
N GLN A 8 6.57 -9.53 16.29
CA GLN A 8 5.63 -9.07 17.31
C GLN A 8 4.28 -8.89 16.61
N VAL A 9 3.32 -9.77 16.94
CA VAL A 9 1.97 -9.68 16.42
C VAL A 9 1.34 -8.41 16.97
N LEU A 10 0.84 -7.55 16.08
CA LEU A 10 0.15 -6.33 16.47
C LEU A 10 -1.15 -6.71 17.18
N THR A 11 -1.36 -6.19 18.39
CA THR A 11 -2.57 -6.40 19.18
C THR A 11 -3.18 -5.05 19.55
N THR A 12 -4.52 -4.97 19.54
CA THR A 12 -5.26 -3.81 20.03
C THR A 12 -6.59 -4.26 20.64
N ILE A 13 -7.27 -3.36 21.34
CA ILE A 13 -8.59 -3.61 21.91
C ILE A 13 -9.65 -2.89 21.08
N LEU A 14 -10.54 -3.64 20.44
CA LEU A 14 -11.71 -3.12 19.72
C LEU A 14 -12.97 -3.74 20.32
N ASP A 15 -13.94 -2.91 20.70
CA ASP A 15 -15.22 -3.36 21.29
C ASP A 15 -15.04 -4.27 22.51
N LYS A 16 -14.07 -3.92 23.37
CA LYS A 16 -13.68 -4.71 24.57
C LYS A 16 -13.17 -6.12 24.24
N GLN A 17 -12.82 -6.40 22.98
CA GLN A 17 -12.20 -7.63 22.54
C GLN A 17 -10.74 -7.37 22.15
N ASN A 18 -9.85 -8.30 22.52
CA ASN A 18 -8.51 -8.33 21.96
C ASN A 18 -8.60 -8.74 20.49
N VAL A 19 -8.03 -7.92 19.61
CA VAL A 19 -7.93 -8.18 18.18
C VAL A 19 -6.45 -8.18 17.83
N GLU A 20 -6.03 -9.21 17.12
CA GLU A 20 -4.64 -9.46 16.76
C GLU A 20 -4.48 -9.56 15.25
N GLY A 21 -3.30 -9.18 14.77
CA GLY A 21 -2.94 -9.22 13.36
C GLY A 21 -3.26 -7.92 12.63
N PHE A 22 -2.29 -7.43 11.85
CA PHE A 22 -2.39 -6.17 11.13
C PHE A 22 -3.62 -6.12 10.21
N ALA A 23 -3.84 -7.15 9.38
CA ALA A 23 -4.97 -7.17 8.45
C ALA A 23 -6.32 -7.15 9.18
N THR A 24 -6.49 -7.99 10.20
CA THR A 24 -7.71 -8.08 11.00
C THR A 24 -8.04 -6.75 11.68
N ILE A 25 -7.04 -6.11 12.28
CA ILE A 25 -7.21 -4.82 12.97
C ILE A 25 -7.67 -3.74 11.98
N ILE A 26 -6.99 -3.61 10.85
CA ILE A 26 -7.32 -2.61 9.82
C ILE A 26 -8.73 -2.83 9.27
N LEU A 27 -9.11 -4.08 8.98
CA LEU A 27 -10.42 -4.39 8.40
C LEU A 27 -11.56 -4.17 9.40
N ARG A 28 -11.36 -4.51 10.69
CA ARG A 28 -12.34 -4.20 11.74
C ARG A 28 -12.52 -2.69 11.92
N LEU A 29 -11.43 -1.93 11.92
CA LEU A 29 -11.51 -0.46 12.01
C LEU A 29 -12.28 0.14 10.83
N ALA A 30 -12.06 -0.37 9.61
CA ALA A 30 -12.79 0.08 8.43
C ALA A 30 -14.29 -0.24 8.51
N GLU A 31 -14.64 -1.45 8.96
CA GLU A 31 -16.04 -1.86 9.15
C GLU A 31 -16.75 -0.95 10.17
N LYS A 32 -16.08 -0.64 11.30
CA LYS A 32 -16.60 0.28 12.32
C LYS A 32 -16.77 1.72 11.82
N SER A 33 -15.95 2.15 10.88
CA SER A 33 -16.06 3.48 10.26
C SER A 33 -17.22 3.59 9.27
N GLY A 34 -17.98 2.50 9.03
CA GLY A 34 -19.07 2.45 8.07
C GLY A 34 -18.63 2.13 6.64
N GLY A 35 -17.36 1.77 6.43
CA GLY A 35 -16.85 1.37 5.13
C GLY A 35 -17.45 0.03 4.68
N LYS A 36 -18.28 0.05 3.65
CA LYS A 36 -18.82 -1.16 3.03
C LYS A 36 -17.85 -1.68 1.96
N MET A 37 -17.62 -2.98 1.95
CA MET A 37 -16.86 -3.70 0.93
C MET A 37 -17.67 -4.91 0.46
N SER A 38 -17.56 -5.26 -0.81
CA SER A 38 -18.04 -6.56 -1.29
C SER A 38 -17.24 -7.70 -0.65
N GLN A 39 -17.76 -8.92 -0.71
CA GLN A 39 -17.03 -10.10 -0.22
C GLN A 39 -15.67 -10.27 -0.94
N GLU A 40 -15.66 -10.05 -2.26
CA GLU A 40 -14.44 -10.08 -3.07
C GLU A 40 -13.43 -9.02 -2.62
N GLN A 41 -13.87 -7.77 -2.44
CA GLN A 41 -13.01 -6.69 -1.95
C GLN A 41 -12.44 -7.00 -0.56
N ARG A 42 -13.24 -7.62 0.33
CA ARG A 42 -12.80 -8.04 1.65
C ARG A 42 -11.72 -9.12 1.57
N LEU A 43 -11.87 -10.12 0.70
CA LEU A 43 -10.87 -11.18 0.51
C LEU A 43 -9.56 -10.64 -0.09
N LEU A 44 -9.66 -9.81 -1.13
CA LEU A 44 -8.51 -9.13 -1.72
C LEU A 44 -7.82 -8.22 -0.71
N SER A 45 -8.59 -7.57 0.16
CA SER A 45 -8.03 -6.75 1.24
C SER A 45 -7.22 -7.58 2.22
N TYR A 46 -7.73 -8.73 2.67
CA TYR A 46 -6.95 -9.64 3.52
C TYR A 46 -5.65 -10.05 2.83
N GLN A 47 -5.72 -10.48 1.57
CA GLN A 47 -4.55 -10.89 0.81
C GLN A 47 -3.48 -9.79 0.76
N TRP A 48 -3.86 -8.56 0.39
CA TRP A 48 -2.90 -7.46 0.28
C TRP A 48 -2.36 -6.99 1.61
N LEU A 49 -3.21 -6.90 2.65
CA LEU A 49 -2.79 -6.48 3.98
C LEU A 49 -1.81 -7.49 4.62
N GLU A 50 -2.05 -8.79 4.44
CA GLU A 50 -1.10 -9.82 4.87
C GLU A 50 0.21 -9.77 4.07
N TYR A 51 0.12 -9.64 2.74
CA TYR A 51 1.30 -9.55 1.89
C TYR A 51 2.20 -8.37 2.28
N ILE A 52 1.65 -7.16 2.46
CA ILE A 52 2.46 -6.01 2.86
C ILE A 52 2.97 -6.14 4.30
N ALA A 53 2.18 -6.69 5.24
CA ALA A 53 2.62 -6.88 6.63
C ALA A 53 3.78 -7.87 6.73
N MET A 54 3.77 -8.93 5.92
CA MET A 54 4.78 -9.97 5.93
C MET A 54 6.11 -9.50 5.29
N TYR A 55 6.05 -8.71 4.21
CA TYR A 55 7.22 -8.44 3.38
C TYR A 55 7.79 -7.03 3.47
N ALA A 56 7.03 -6.04 3.96
CA ALA A 56 7.47 -4.64 3.91
C ALA A 56 8.75 -4.38 4.72
N ASN A 57 8.91 -4.98 5.92
CA ASN A 57 10.12 -4.79 6.74
C ASN A 57 11.39 -5.29 6.03
N GLN A 58 11.27 -6.42 5.32
CA GLN A 58 12.37 -6.96 4.52
C GLN A 58 12.65 -6.07 3.31
N ALA A 59 11.61 -5.56 2.64
CA ALA A 59 11.76 -4.63 1.53
C ALA A 59 12.44 -3.32 1.94
N VAL A 60 12.13 -2.76 3.12
CA VAL A 60 12.83 -1.57 3.63
C VAL A 60 14.33 -1.84 3.86
N SER A 61 14.68 -3.05 4.27
CA SER A 61 16.06 -3.40 4.67
C SER A 61 16.93 -3.96 3.54
N ASN A 62 16.33 -4.36 2.40
CA ASN A 62 17.02 -5.04 1.31
C ASN A 62 16.55 -4.50 -0.06
N PRO A 63 17.37 -3.69 -0.76
CA PRO A 63 16.99 -3.09 -2.05
C PRO A 63 16.65 -4.09 -3.16
N ALA A 64 17.36 -5.21 -3.24
CA ALA A 64 17.08 -6.23 -4.24
C ALA A 64 15.73 -6.90 -4.00
N PHE A 65 15.41 -7.16 -2.72
CA PHE A 65 14.09 -7.67 -2.33
C PHE A 65 12.99 -6.62 -2.55
N ALA A 66 13.27 -5.36 -2.21
CA ALA A 66 12.35 -4.24 -2.45
C ALA A 66 11.92 -4.17 -3.90
N LYS A 67 12.85 -4.38 -4.84
CA LYS A 67 12.56 -4.39 -6.27
C LYS A 67 11.52 -5.43 -6.65
N ASN A 68 11.68 -6.66 -6.18
CA ASN A 68 10.74 -7.76 -6.46
C ASN A 68 9.38 -7.52 -5.79
N PHE A 69 9.39 -7.08 -4.53
CA PHE A 69 8.19 -6.74 -3.78
C PHE A 69 7.37 -5.63 -4.48
N LEU A 70 8.04 -4.58 -4.97
CA LEU A 70 7.39 -3.51 -5.72
C LEU A 70 6.92 -3.95 -7.12
N GLN A 71 7.58 -4.94 -7.74
CA GLN A 71 7.16 -5.51 -9.02
C GLN A 71 5.84 -6.27 -8.90
N ASP A 72 5.65 -7.04 -7.83
CA ASP A 72 4.39 -7.75 -7.57
C ASP A 72 3.22 -6.77 -7.44
N ILE A 73 3.42 -5.69 -6.68
CA ILE A 73 2.44 -4.62 -6.51
C ILE A 73 2.18 -3.90 -7.84
N ASN A 74 3.24 -3.58 -8.59
CA ASN A 74 3.12 -2.91 -9.89
C ASN A 74 2.33 -3.73 -10.90
N ARG A 75 2.50 -5.06 -10.89
CA ARG A 75 1.77 -5.99 -11.74
C ARG A 75 0.30 -6.08 -11.33
N ALA A 76 0.01 -6.14 -10.04
CA ALA A 76 -1.37 -6.13 -9.55
C ALA A 76 -2.13 -4.84 -9.92
N LEU A 77 -1.42 -3.70 -9.93
CA LEU A 77 -1.95 -2.40 -10.32
C LEU A 77 -1.96 -2.18 -11.84
N GLU A 78 -1.47 -3.11 -12.65
CA GLU A 78 -1.44 -2.92 -14.10
C GLU A 78 -2.85 -2.74 -14.68
N LYS A 79 -3.80 -3.58 -14.24
CA LYS A 79 -5.19 -3.58 -14.71
C LYS A 79 -6.19 -2.95 -13.74
N ASN A 80 -5.74 -2.57 -12.55
CA ASN A 80 -6.60 -2.07 -11.48
C ASN A 80 -6.24 -0.64 -11.11
N THR A 81 -7.25 0.18 -10.81
CA THR A 81 -7.04 1.55 -10.30
C THR A 81 -6.50 1.52 -8.86
N TYR A 82 -6.95 0.53 -8.08
CA TYR A 82 -6.66 0.30 -6.66
C TYR A 82 -6.34 -1.18 -6.42
N LEU A 83 -5.77 -1.53 -5.27
CA LEU A 83 -5.34 -2.91 -4.98
C LEU A 83 -6.50 -3.93 -4.99
N THR A 84 -7.71 -3.46 -4.70
CA THR A 84 -8.93 -4.28 -4.63
C THR A 84 -9.90 -3.97 -5.79
N GLY A 85 -9.38 -3.53 -6.94
CA GLY A 85 -10.16 -3.25 -8.15
C GLY A 85 -10.26 -1.75 -8.48
N HIS A 86 -11.48 -1.22 -8.63
CA HIS A 86 -11.72 0.14 -9.13
C HIS A 86 -12.19 1.14 -8.07
N TYR A 87 -12.37 0.70 -6.82
CA TYR A 87 -12.78 1.56 -5.71
C TYR A 87 -11.71 1.63 -4.64
N LEU A 88 -11.49 2.84 -4.12
CA LEU A 88 -10.57 3.07 -3.00
C LEU A 88 -11.07 2.34 -1.75
N THR A 89 -10.21 1.55 -1.13
CA THR A 89 -10.52 0.89 0.15
C THR A 89 -9.47 1.24 1.22
N VAL A 90 -9.73 0.79 2.46
CA VAL A 90 -8.75 0.92 3.55
C VAL A 90 -7.42 0.23 3.22
N THR A 91 -7.46 -0.79 2.36
CA THR A 91 -6.28 -1.53 1.91
C THR A 91 -5.31 -0.62 1.17
N ASP A 92 -5.81 0.24 0.28
CA ASP A 92 -4.97 1.20 -0.42
C ASP A 92 -4.37 2.24 0.52
N VAL A 93 -5.14 2.69 1.51
CA VAL A 93 -4.67 3.64 2.53
C VAL A 93 -3.54 3.02 3.34
N ALA A 94 -3.74 1.80 3.84
CA ALA A 94 -2.72 1.08 4.60
C ALA A 94 -1.46 0.80 3.74
N ALA A 95 -1.64 0.30 2.53
CA ALA A 95 -0.55 0.05 1.59
C ALA A 95 0.23 1.34 1.27
N TYR A 96 -0.44 2.48 1.10
CA TYR A 96 0.23 3.75 0.86
C TYR A 96 1.23 4.08 1.96
N TYR A 97 0.81 3.97 3.23
CA TYR A 97 1.69 4.25 4.36
C TYR A 97 2.84 3.23 4.49
N VAL A 98 2.58 1.96 4.19
CA VAL A 98 3.60 0.90 4.25
C VAL A 98 4.64 1.06 3.13
N LEU A 99 4.21 1.44 1.93
CA LEU A 99 5.08 1.60 0.75
C LEU A 99 5.80 2.95 0.71
N TYR A 100 5.26 3.97 1.40
CA TYR A 100 5.82 5.32 1.42
C TYR A 100 7.33 5.34 1.67
N PRO A 101 7.89 4.78 2.76
CA PRO A 101 9.32 4.85 3.03
C PRO A 101 10.16 4.14 1.96
N ILE A 102 9.67 3.03 1.39
CA ILE A 102 10.39 2.28 0.36
C ILE A 102 10.53 3.14 -0.90
N ILE A 103 9.44 3.78 -1.33
CA ILE A 103 9.41 4.58 -2.57
C ILE A 103 10.12 5.91 -2.41
N GLU A 104 10.06 6.51 -1.22
CA GLU A 104 10.75 7.77 -0.89
C GLU A 104 12.25 7.67 -1.14
N HIS A 105 12.86 6.51 -0.82
CA HIS A 105 14.29 6.26 -1.01
C HIS A 105 14.71 5.95 -2.45
N LEU A 106 13.77 5.73 -3.37
CA LEU A 106 14.10 5.49 -4.78
C LEU A 106 14.34 6.81 -5.52
N THR A 107 15.36 6.83 -6.37
CA THR A 107 15.59 7.89 -7.35
C THR A 107 14.51 7.89 -8.45
N VAL A 108 14.49 8.94 -9.29
CA VAL A 108 13.54 9.03 -10.41
C VAL A 108 13.67 7.83 -11.35
N SER A 109 14.89 7.45 -11.73
CA SER A 109 15.13 6.33 -12.65
C SER A 109 14.76 4.98 -12.02
N GLU A 110 14.99 4.81 -10.72
CA GLU A 110 14.61 3.57 -10.02
C GLU A 110 13.09 3.40 -9.89
N ARG A 111 12.32 4.47 -10.03
CA ARG A 111 10.85 4.43 -10.01
C ARG A 111 10.24 4.05 -11.37
N GLU A 112 10.98 4.20 -12.47
CA GLU A 112 10.47 3.95 -13.84
C GLU A 112 9.91 2.54 -14.05
N PRO A 113 10.53 1.46 -13.53
CA PRO A 113 9.98 0.10 -13.65
C PRO A 113 8.64 -0.10 -12.93
N PHE A 114 8.26 0.82 -12.03
CA PHE A 114 7.08 0.72 -11.16
C PHE A 114 6.02 1.76 -11.52
N ILE A 115 5.78 1.95 -12.82
CA ILE A 115 4.91 3.01 -13.35
C ILE A 115 3.47 2.94 -12.80
N ASN A 116 2.90 1.74 -12.67
CA ASN A 116 1.53 1.55 -12.16
C ASN A 116 1.47 1.85 -10.67
N THR A 117 2.50 1.46 -9.91
CA THR A 117 2.64 1.83 -8.51
C THR A 117 2.74 3.35 -8.34
N CYS A 118 3.55 4.03 -9.16
CA CYS A 118 3.66 5.49 -9.14
C CYS A 118 2.34 6.18 -9.52
N ARG A 119 1.64 5.68 -10.53
CA ARG A 119 0.30 6.15 -10.92
C ARG A 119 -0.69 6.03 -9.75
N TRP A 120 -0.74 4.87 -9.12
CA TRP A 120 -1.59 4.61 -7.96
C TRP A 120 -1.22 5.52 -6.77
N LEU A 121 0.06 5.65 -6.41
CA LEU A 121 0.50 6.56 -5.34
C LEU A 121 0.04 8.00 -5.58
N LYS A 122 0.19 8.49 -6.81
CA LYS A 122 -0.26 9.83 -7.19
C LYS A 122 -1.78 9.98 -7.02
N HIS A 123 -2.56 8.94 -7.37
CA HIS A 123 -4.00 8.92 -7.16
C HIS A 123 -4.38 8.93 -5.67
N ILE A 124 -3.69 8.17 -4.83
CA ILE A 124 -3.89 8.16 -3.38
C ILE A 124 -3.52 9.51 -2.77
N GLN A 125 -2.41 10.10 -3.21
CA GLN A 125 -1.92 11.39 -2.74
C GLN A 125 -2.84 12.56 -3.06
N ALA A 126 -3.60 12.47 -4.14
CA ALA A 126 -4.62 13.44 -4.49
C ALA A 126 -5.87 13.35 -3.59
N GLN A 127 -6.02 12.30 -2.76
CA GLN A 127 -7.17 12.16 -1.86
C GLN A 127 -6.93 12.94 -0.55
N PRO A 128 -7.66 14.05 -0.28
CA PRO A 128 -7.41 14.89 0.91
C PRO A 128 -7.62 14.16 2.24
N LYS A 129 -8.38 13.06 2.20
CA LYS A 129 -8.66 12.22 3.38
C LYS A 129 -7.50 11.29 3.74
N VAL A 130 -6.58 11.02 2.81
CA VAL A 130 -5.51 10.04 2.99
C VAL A 130 -4.19 10.70 3.40
N CYS A 131 -3.81 11.81 2.79
CA CYS A 131 -2.48 12.41 2.97
C CYS A 131 -2.42 13.55 3.99
N LYS A 132 -3.04 13.37 5.16
CA LYS A 132 -3.00 14.39 6.23
C LYS A 132 -1.68 14.41 7.01
N THR A 133 -0.97 13.28 7.09
CA THR A 133 0.15 13.10 8.03
C THR A 133 1.53 13.02 7.36
N LYS A 134 1.59 12.82 6.04
CA LYS A 134 2.83 12.75 5.27
C LYS A 134 2.77 13.70 4.07
N PRO A 135 3.84 14.44 3.76
CA PRO A 135 3.88 15.26 2.55
C PRO A 135 3.76 14.38 1.30
N PRO A 136 3.13 14.85 0.23
CA PRO A 136 3.10 14.12 -1.04
C PRO A 136 4.52 13.90 -1.59
N LEU A 137 4.82 12.67 -1.99
CA LEU A 137 6.06 12.31 -2.68
C LEU A 137 6.11 13.01 -4.05
N PRO A 138 7.23 13.61 -4.42
CA PRO A 138 7.42 14.18 -5.76
C PRO A 138 7.59 13.04 -6.77
N LEU A 139 6.48 12.58 -7.34
CA LEU A 139 6.45 11.56 -8.39
C LEU A 139 6.59 12.23 -9.76
N LYS A 140 7.83 12.59 -10.11
CA LYS A 140 8.20 12.96 -11.48
C LYS A 140 8.70 11.68 -12.16
N THR A 141 7.88 11.07 -13.01
CA THR A 141 8.31 9.95 -13.84
C THR A 141 8.22 10.38 -15.29
N ILE A 142 9.31 10.24 -16.04
CA ILE A 142 9.39 10.66 -17.46
C ILE A 142 8.30 9.96 -18.29
N ALA A 143 7.99 8.72 -17.97
CA ALA A 143 6.90 7.97 -18.61
C ALA A 143 5.49 8.42 -18.19
N LEU A 144 5.28 8.94 -16.97
CA LEU A 144 3.96 9.44 -16.55
C LEU A 144 3.56 10.72 -17.30
N SER A 145 4.52 11.55 -17.73
CA SER A 145 4.22 12.72 -18.57
C SER A 145 3.67 12.33 -19.94
N VAL A 146 3.94 11.11 -20.44
CA VAL A 146 3.42 10.62 -21.73
C VAL A 146 2.00 10.04 -21.58
N LEU A 147 1.67 9.50 -20.40
CA LEU A 147 0.39 8.85 -20.12
C LEU A 147 -0.69 9.79 -19.56
N ALA A 148 -0.33 11.02 -19.18
CA ALA A 148 -1.31 12.04 -18.85
C ALA A 148 -1.90 12.59 -20.17
N PRO A 149 -3.23 12.53 -20.39
CA PRO A 149 -3.83 13.31 -21.46
C PRO A 149 -3.47 14.79 -21.21
N ALA A 150 -3.04 15.50 -22.25
CA ALA A 150 -2.85 16.94 -22.16
C ALA A 150 -4.15 17.54 -21.59
N VAL A 151 -4.02 18.29 -20.50
CA VAL A 151 -5.13 19.06 -19.97
C VAL A 151 -5.37 20.17 -21.00
N HIS A 152 -6.37 19.97 -21.86
CA HIS A 152 -6.93 21.01 -22.71
C HIS A 152 -7.84 21.93 -21.88
#